data_AF-A0A3S9EKY3-F1
#
_entry.id   AF-A0A3S9EKY3-F1
#
_cell.length_a   1.000
_cell.length_b   1.000
_cell.length_c   1.000
_cell.angle_alpha   90.00
_cell.angle_beta   90.00
_cell.angle_gamma   90.00
#
_symmetry.space_group_name_H-M   'P 1'
#
loop_
_entity.id
_entity.type
_entity.pdbx_description
1 polymer ?
#
loop_
_entity_poly.entity_id
_entity_poly.type
_entity_poly.pdbx_seq_one_letter_code
_entity_poly.pdbx_strand_id
1 'polypeptide(L)'
;MSLHSLHPEHVDETRMNAYSTFAPALLNSLAQRLARCQGAKELAEVEKSLIRLVEDAAVAAPQAEAMKEFAIELVVSTMKNVRDHPDSKSDLEEIGGRRTQGRSENPDTLDEQLDAGLEDSFPASDPPAVVSTAISGGAKEIVGTDEVLRRKKEAAARKTENNE
;
A
#
# COMPACT_ATOMS: atom_id res chain seq x y z
N MET A 1 -23.82 40.51 9.27
CA MET A 1 -23.03 41.74 9.18
C MET A 1 -22.80 42.03 7.70
N SER A 2 -23.31 43.15 7.18
CA SER A 2 -23.21 43.50 5.76
C SER A 2 -21.89 44.27 5.54
N LEU A 3 -21.21 44.08 4.40
CA LEU A 3 -20.02 44.88 4.04
C LEU A 3 -20.29 46.40 4.13
N HIS A 4 -21.56 46.80 3.95
CA HIS A 4 -22.05 48.17 4.02
C HIS A 4 -22.03 48.78 5.43
N SER A 5 -21.89 47.97 6.50
CA SER A 5 -21.74 48.46 7.88
C SER A 5 -20.28 48.61 8.31
N LEU A 6 -19.33 48.26 7.44
CA LEU A 6 -17.91 48.37 7.73
C LEU A 6 -17.41 49.74 7.28
N HIS A 7 -16.63 50.41 8.13
CA HIS A 7 -16.07 51.70 7.76
C HIS A 7 -15.07 51.52 6.58
N PRO A 8 -15.09 52.38 5.55
CA PRO A 8 -14.25 52.24 4.36
C PRO A 8 -12.76 52.03 4.63
N GLU A 9 -12.24 52.66 5.69
CA GLU A 9 -10.83 52.54 6.09
C GLU A 9 -10.43 51.15 6.59
N HIS A 10 -11.38 50.34 7.06
CA HIS A 10 -11.14 48.99 7.56
C HIS A 10 -11.42 47.91 6.53
N VAL A 11 -11.92 48.27 5.34
CA VAL A 11 -12.32 47.29 4.33
C VAL A 11 -11.12 46.47 3.85
N ASP A 12 -10.01 47.12 3.55
CA ASP A 12 -8.81 46.44 3.03
C ASP A 12 -8.14 45.59 4.11
N GLU A 13 -8.05 46.11 5.34
CA GLU A 13 -7.54 45.35 6.49
C GLU A 13 -8.40 44.12 6.78
N THR A 14 -9.73 44.30 6.82
CA THR A 14 -10.68 43.20 7.05
C THR A 14 -10.63 42.17 5.92
N ARG A 15 -10.45 42.62 4.68
CA ARG A 15 -10.27 41.72 3.53
C ARG A 15 -8.98 40.91 3.67
N MET A 16 -7.86 41.54 4.02
CA MET A 16 -6.60 40.84 4.24
C MET A 16 -6.72 39.82 5.38
N ASN A 17 -7.36 40.20 6.49
CA ASN A 17 -7.60 39.30 7.62
C ASN A 17 -8.49 38.11 7.23
N ALA A 18 -9.54 38.33 6.43
CA ALA A 18 -10.37 37.26 5.93
C ALA A 18 -9.57 36.29 5.06
N TYR A 19 -8.73 36.80 4.15
CA TYR A 19 -7.92 35.96 3.28
C TYR A 19 -6.88 35.17 4.06
N SER A 20 -6.14 35.80 4.99
CA SER A 20 -5.15 35.09 5.81
C SER A 20 -5.77 34.04 6.72
N THR A 21 -6.99 34.28 7.21
CA THR A 21 -7.70 33.34 8.11
C THR A 21 -8.31 32.16 7.35
N PHE A 22 -9.03 32.43 6.25
CA PHE A 22 -9.86 31.41 5.60
C PHE A 22 -9.18 30.74 4.39
N ALA A 23 -8.22 31.39 3.72
CA ALA A 23 -7.61 30.81 2.53
C ALA A 23 -6.96 29.43 2.78
N PRO A 24 -6.18 29.21 3.87
CA PRO A 24 -5.61 27.89 4.13
C PRO A 24 -6.67 26.78 4.28
N ALA A 25 -7.76 27.06 5.01
CA ALA A 25 -8.84 26.11 5.23
C ALA A 25 -9.62 25.81 3.95
N LEU A 26 -9.87 26.83 3.12
CA LEU A 26 -10.54 26.68 1.82
C LEU A 26 -9.67 25.88 0.85
N LEU A 27 -8.38 26.20 0.74
CA LEU A 27 -7.43 25.48 -0.11
C LEU A 27 -7.34 24.01 0.29
N ASN A 28 -7.23 23.71 1.58
CA ASN A 28 -7.21 22.34 2.07
C ASN A 28 -8.51 21.59 1.72
N SER A 29 -9.67 22.20 1.93
CA SER A 29 -10.96 21.58 1.60
C SER A 29 -11.11 21.30 0.10
N LEU A 30 -10.66 22.23 -0.74
CA LEU A 30 -10.66 22.07 -2.21
C LEU A 30 -9.68 20.98 -2.65
N ALA A 31 -8.47 20.95 -2.11
CA ALA A 31 -7.46 19.94 -2.41
C ALA A 31 -7.92 18.54 -1.99
N GLN A 32 -8.56 18.40 -0.82
CA GLN A 32 -9.15 17.13 -0.38
C GLN A 32 -10.25 16.66 -1.34
N ARG A 33 -11.14 17.56 -1.77
CA ARG A 33 -12.19 17.22 -2.73
C ARG A 33 -11.60 16.82 -4.08
N LEU A 34 -10.58 17.52 -4.55
CA LEU A 34 -9.86 17.18 -5.77
C LEU A 34 -9.22 15.80 -5.68
N ALA A 35 -8.49 15.51 -4.59
CA ALA A 35 -7.86 14.22 -4.35
C ALA A 35 -8.88 13.07 -4.35
N ARG A 36 -10.06 13.27 -3.74
CA ARG A 36 -11.16 12.28 -3.73
C ARG A 36 -11.74 12.00 -5.13
N CYS A 37 -11.74 13.01 -6.00
CA CYS A 37 -12.32 12.93 -7.35
C CYS A 37 -11.33 12.45 -8.41
N GLN A 38 -10.07 12.87 -8.35
CA GLN A 38 -9.07 12.68 -9.41
C GLN A 38 -7.86 11.84 -8.99
N GLY A 39 -7.73 11.50 -7.71
CA GLY A 39 -6.62 10.71 -7.19
C GLY A 39 -5.32 11.49 -6.95
N ALA A 40 -4.29 10.79 -6.49
CA ALA A 40 -3.03 11.40 -6.04
C ALA A 40 -2.17 11.96 -7.19
N LYS A 41 -2.28 11.38 -8.39
CA LYS A 41 -1.52 11.82 -9.57
C LYS A 41 -1.89 13.24 -9.97
N GLU A 42 -3.19 13.54 -10.06
CA GLU A 42 -3.67 14.88 -10.42
C GLU A 42 -3.28 15.90 -9.35
N LEU A 43 -3.34 15.51 -8.07
CA LEU A 43 -2.93 16.35 -6.95
C LEU A 43 -1.46 16.78 -7.08
N ALA A 44 -0.57 15.88 -7.52
CA ALA A 44 0.85 16.19 -7.74
C ALA A 44 1.07 17.15 -8.91
N GLU A 45 0.29 17.06 -9.98
CA GLU A 45 0.37 18.01 -11.11
C GLU A 45 -0.14 19.39 -10.71
N VAL A 46 -1.18 19.46 -9.87
CA VAL A 46 -1.64 20.72 -9.28
C VAL A 46 -0.59 21.34 -8.37
N GLU A 47 0.06 20.55 -7.51
CA GLU A 47 1.17 21.02 -6.66
C GLU A 47 2.27 21.70 -7.49
N LYS A 48 2.77 21.02 -8.53
CA LYS A 48 3.79 21.57 -9.44
C LYS A 48 3.33 22.85 -10.12
N SER A 49 2.08 22.88 -10.59
CA SER A 49 1.52 24.04 -11.30
C SER A 49 1.39 25.26 -10.39
N LEU A 50 0.98 25.06 -9.14
CA LEU A 50 0.88 26.14 -8.15
C LEU A 50 2.25 26.67 -7.72
N ILE A 51 3.24 25.79 -7.53
CA ILE A 51 4.61 26.22 -7.20
C ILE A 51 5.17 27.09 -8.32
N ARG A 52 5.06 26.64 -9.58
CA ARG A 52 5.49 27.43 -10.75
C ARG A 52 4.79 28.79 -10.83
N LEU A 53 3.47 28.82 -10.58
CA LEU A 53 2.70 30.06 -10.55
C LEU A 53 3.26 31.06 -9.52
N VAL A 54 3.65 30.59 -8.34
CA VAL A 54 4.24 31.44 -7.28
C VAL A 54 5.65 31.90 -7.67
N GLU A 55 6.46 31.02 -8.23
CA GLU A 55 7.81 31.33 -8.71
C GLU A 55 7.78 32.42 -9.79
N ASP A 56 6.88 32.28 -10.77
CA ASP A 56 6.74 33.19 -11.91
C ASP A 56 6.03 34.51 -11.55
N ALA A 57 5.39 34.60 -10.38
CA ALA A 57 4.65 35.80 -9.98
C ALA A 57 5.58 37.01 -9.79
N ALA A 58 5.27 38.11 -10.48
CA ALA A 58 5.94 39.40 -10.29
C ALA A 58 5.33 40.12 -9.07
N VAL A 59 6.02 40.06 -7.93
CA VAL A 59 5.57 40.70 -6.68
C VAL A 59 6.41 41.94 -6.41
N ALA A 60 5.78 43.12 -6.49
CA ALA A 60 6.41 44.41 -6.18
C ALA A 60 6.30 44.73 -4.68
N ALA A 61 6.95 43.91 -3.83
CA ALA A 61 6.97 44.10 -2.38
C ALA A 61 8.40 43.96 -1.83
N PRO A 62 8.75 44.65 -0.73
CA PRO A 62 10.12 44.62 -0.19
C PRO A 62 10.57 43.22 0.28
N GLN A 63 9.63 42.32 0.58
CA GLN A 63 9.89 40.94 1.00
C GLN A 63 9.32 39.92 0.00
N ALA A 64 9.32 40.24 -1.30
CA ALA A 64 8.76 39.39 -2.35
C ALA A 64 9.25 37.93 -2.29
N GLU A 65 10.55 37.70 -2.10
CA GLU A 65 11.11 36.34 -2.03
C GLU A 65 10.58 35.56 -0.82
N ALA A 66 10.59 36.16 0.37
CA ALA A 66 10.03 35.54 1.56
C ALA A 66 8.52 35.25 1.41
N MET A 67 7.77 36.16 0.76
CA MET A 67 6.36 35.92 0.46
C MET A 67 6.16 34.69 -0.44
N LYS A 68 7.03 34.51 -1.44
CA LYS A 68 7.01 33.33 -2.32
C LYS A 68 7.34 32.06 -1.55
N GLU A 69 8.35 32.07 -0.69
CA GLU A 69 8.71 30.94 0.16
C GLU A 69 7.54 30.49 1.04
N PHE A 70 6.88 31.43 1.75
CA PHE A 70 5.71 31.11 2.57
C PHE A 70 4.52 30.63 1.74
N ALA A 71 4.33 31.16 0.54
CA ALA A 71 3.27 30.68 -0.37
C ALA A 71 3.55 29.25 -0.86
N ILE A 72 4.80 28.92 -1.19
CA ILE A 72 5.23 27.56 -1.55
C ILE A 72 5.06 26.62 -0.36
N GLU A 73 5.45 27.05 0.85
CA GLU A 73 5.24 26.29 2.08
C GLU A 73 3.75 25.97 2.30
N LEU A 74 2.86 26.96 2.11
CA LEU A 74 1.42 26.75 2.20
C LEU A 74 0.93 25.71 1.19
N VAL A 75 1.42 25.74 -0.06
CA VAL A 75 1.08 24.74 -1.08
C VAL A 75 1.55 23.36 -0.65
N VAL A 76 2.84 23.19 -0.34
CA VAL A 76 3.43 21.89 -0.01
C VAL A 76 2.80 21.30 1.26
N SER A 77 2.59 22.10 2.29
CA SER A 77 1.95 21.67 3.54
C SER A 77 0.50 21.26 3.31
N THR A 78 -0.26 22.00 2.51
CA THR A 78 -1.63 21.64 2.13
C THR A 78 -1.65 20.30 1.40
N MET A 79 -0.82 20.12 0.38
CA MET A 79 -0.78 18.88 -0.40
C MET A 79 -0.36 17.68 0.44
N LYS A 80 0.61 17.86 1.34
CA LYS A 80 1.01 16.84 2.32
C LYS A 80 -0.14 16.46 3.24
N ASN A 81 -0.81 17.44 3.84
CA ASN A 81 -1.94 17.19 4.74
C ASN A 81 -3.08 16.43 4.04
N VAL A 82 -3.33 16.73 2.76
CA VAL A 82 -4.30 15.98 1.96
C VAL A 82 -3.84 14.55 1.72
N ARG A 83 -2.58 14.33 1.30
CA ARG A 83 -2.05 12.97 1.08
C ARG A 83 -2.09 12.10 2.35
N ASP A 84 -1.82 12.71 3.50
CA ASP A 84 -1.82 12.02 4.79
C ASP A 84 -3.24 11.81 5.36
N HIS A 85 -4.28 12.36 4.72
CA HIS A 85 -5.66 12.29 5.20
C HIS A 85 -6.27 10.89 4.97
N PRO A 86 -6.95 10.27 5.95
CA PRO A 86 -7.46 8.89 5.85
C PRO A 86 -8.53 8.70 4.75
N ASP A 87 -9.30 9.74 4.42
CA ASP A 87 -10.26 9.71 3.31
C ASP A 87 -9.66 10.02 1.93
N SER A 88 -8.37 10.33 1.85
CA SER A 88 -7.71 10.40 0.55
C SER A 88 -7.62 8.97 0.06
N LYS A 89 -8.46 8.63 -0.93
CA LYS A 89 -8.48 7.31 -1.55
C LYS A 89 -7.03 6.94 -1.84
N SER A 90 -6.48 5.98 -1.08
CA SER A 90 -5.51 5.08 -1.67
C SER A 90 -6.20 4.60 -2.94
N ASP A 91 -5.58 4.83 -4.10
CA ASP A 91 -6.09 4.27 -5.35
C ASP A 91 -6.42 2.81 -5.01
N LEU A 92 -7.72 2.47 -5.06
CA LEU A 92 -8.14 1.10 -4.87
C LEU A 92 -7.36 0.35 -5.94
N GLU A 93 -6.31 -0.36 -5.53
CA GLU A 93 -5.52 -1.17 -6.44
C GLU A 93 -6.52 -1.94 -7.29
N GLU A 94 -6.34 -1.83 -8.61
CA GLU A 94 -7.21 -2.45 -9.58
C GLU A 94 -7.47 -3.90 -9.13
N ILE A 95 -8.70 -4.20 -8.72
CA ILE A 95 -9.05 -5.49 -8.09
C ILE A 95 -8.68 -6.66 -9.03
N GLY A 96 -8.57 -6.40 -10.34
CA GLY A 96 -8.06 -7.33 -11.34
C GLY A 96 -6.66 -7.86 -11.05
N GLY A 97 -5.76 -7.08 -10.45
CA GLY A 97 -4.37 -7.48 -10.15
C GLY A 97 -4.21 -8.34 -8.90
N ARG A 98 -5.21 -8.36 -8.00
CA ARG A 98 -5.21 -9.22 -6.80
C ARG A 98 -5.86 -10.58 -7.04
N ARG A 99 -6.44 -10.80 -8.22
CA ARG A 99 -6.98 -12.10 -8.61
C ARG A 99 -5.83 -13.03 -8.97
N THR A 100 -5.87 -14.24 -8.43
CA THR A 100 -4.99 -15.31 -8.88
C THR A 100 -5.26 -15.59 -10.36
N GLN A 101 -4.21 -15.63 -11.19
CA GLN A 101 -4.37 -15.96 -12.61
C GLN A 101 -5.01 -17.35 -12.73
N GLY A 102 -6.08 -17.45 -13.52
CA GLY A 102 -6.83 -18.70 -13.74
C GLY A 102 -8.09 -18.90 -12.88
N ARG A 103 -8.38 -18.00 -11.92
CA ARG A 103 -9.65 -18.03 -11.17
C ARG A 103 -10.82 -17.60 -12.05
N SER A 104 -11.87 -18.40 -12.12
CA SER A 104 -13.07 -18.06 -12.89
C SER A 104 -13.85 -16.89 -12.29
N GLU A 105 -14.46 -16.08 -13.17
CA GLU A 105 -15.36 -14.97 -12.81
C GLU A 105 -16.83 -15.39 -12.71
N ASN A 106 -17.20 -16.52 -13.34
CA ASN A 106 -18.56 -17.05 -13.29
C ASN A 106 -18.74 -17.87 -12.00
N PRO A 107 -19.73 -17.54 -11.13
CA PRO A 107 -19.94 -18.21 -9.84
C PRO A 107 -20.06 -19.73 -9.96
N ASP A 108 -20.77 -20.25 -10.96
CA ASP A 108 -21.00 -21.68 -11.10
C ASP A 108 -19.67 -22.44 -11.31
N THR A 109 -18.81 -21.90 -12.17
CA THR A 109 -17.49 -22.48 -12.45
C THR A 109 -16.45 -22.17 -11.35
N LEU A 110 -16.69 -21.16 -10.52
CA LEU A 110 -15.83 -20.83 -9.40
C LEU A 110 -16.00 -21.87 -8.29
N ASP A 111 -17.23 -22.29 -8.02
CA ASP A 111 -17.51 -23.31 -7.00
C ASP A 111 -16.87 -24.66 -7.38
N GLU A 112 -16.98 -25.06 -8.65
CA GLU A 112 -16.29 -26.26 -9.17
C GLU A 112 -14.77 -26.19 -9.03
N GLN A 113 -14.16 -25.01 -9.28
CA GLN A 113 -12.71 -24.80 -9.11
C GLN A 113 -12.28 -24.85 -7.65
N LEU A 114 -13.12 -24.36 -6.74
CA LEU A 114 -12.85 -24.41 -5.30
C LEU A 114 -12.87 -25.85 -4.80
N ASP A 115 -13.87 -26.63 -5.22
CA ASP A 115 -14.00 -28.03 -4.83
C ASP A 115 -12.83 -28.87 -5.38
N ALA A 116 -12.48 -28.73 -6.65
CA ALA A 116 -11.36 -29.44 -7.26
C ALA A 116 -10.00 -29.08 -6.63
N GLY A 117 -9.77 -27.78 -6.34
CA GLY A 117 -8.55 -27.33 -5.67
C GLY A 117 -8.45 -27.81 -4.22
N LEU A 118 -9.59 -28.00 -3.55
CA LEU A 118 -9.67 -28.58 -2.22
C LEU A 118 -9.42 -30.09 -2.23
N GLU A 119 -9.77 -30.81 -3.29
CA GLU A 119 -9.44 -32.23 -3.42
C GLU A 119 -7.94 -32.46 -3.68
N ASP A 120 -7.31 -31.62 -4.52
CA ASP A 120 -5.89 -31.74 -4.88
C ASP A 120 -4.92 -31.23 -3.78
N SER A 121 -5.34 -30.27 -2.96
CA SER A 121 -4.49 -29.66 -1.92
C SER A 121 -4.42 -30.47 -0.62
N PHE A 122 -5.15 -31.59 -0.54
CA PHE A 122 -5.11 -32.50 0.60
C PHE A 122 -4.38 -33.79 0.23
N PRO A 123 -3.06 -33.88 0.46
CA PRO A 123 -2.49 -35.17 0.78
C PRO A 123 -3.15 -35.60 2.09
N ALA A 124 -3.89 -36.70 2.09
CA ALA A 124 -4.27 -37.40 3.32
C ALA A 124 -3.01 -38.03 3.96
N SER A 125 -2.02 -37.21 4.31
CA SER A 125 -0.78 -37.58 4.98
C SER A 125 -0.14 -36.32 5.52
N ASP A 126 -0.65 -35.83 6.66
CA ASP A 126 0.26 -35.27 7.65
C ASP A 126 1.45 -36.24 7.74
N PRO A 127 2.71 -35.81 7.52
CA PRO A 127 3.83 -36.68 7.77
C PRO A 127 3.70 -37.17 9.21
N PRO A 128 3.86 -38.48 9.48
CA PRO A 128 3.69 -39.01 10.81
C PRO A 128 4.50 -38.16 11.79
N ALA A 129 3.84 -37.61 12.80
CA ALA A 129 4.48 -36.80 13.81
C ALA A 129 5.57 -37.66 14.48
N VAL A 130 6.84 -37.34 14.18
CA VAL A 130 7.98 -37.99 14.81
C VAL A 130 8.04 -37.49 16.26
N VAL A 131 7.38 -38.21 17.15
CA VAL A 131 7.55 -38.02 18.60
C VAL A 131 8.90 -38.64 18.97
N SER A 132 9.92 -37.80 19.14
CA SER A 132 11.16 -38.23 19.79
C SER A 132 10.85 -38.61 21.23
N THR A 133 10.63 -39.91 21.49
CA THR A 133 10.62 -40.44 22.85
C THR A 133 12.01 -40.20 23.45
N ALA A 134 12.09 -39.40 24.51
CA ALA A 134 13.29 -39.23 25.33
C ALA A 134 13.59 -40.54 26.08
N ILE A 135 14.13 -41.53 25.37
CA ILE A 135 14.76 -42.70 26.00
C ILE A 135 16.23 -42.31 26.21
N SER A 136 16.59 -42.00 27.46
CA SER A 136 17.99 -41.75 27.80
C SER A 136 18.78 -43.06 27.70
N GLY A 137 19.41 -43.32 26.56
CA GLY A 137 20.26 -44.49 26.40
C GLY A 137 20.59 -44.79 24.95
N GLY A 138 21.69 -44.20 24.46
CA GLY A 138 22.31 -44.55 23.18
C GLY A 138 21.78 -43.76 21.99
N ALA A 139 22.49 -42.70 21.61
CA ALA A 139 22.25 -42.03 20.33
C ALA A 139 22.42 -43.05 19.20
N LYS A 140 21.33 -43.47 18.58
CA LYS A 140 21.42 -44.15 17.29
C LYS A 140 21.81 -43.10 16.27
N GLU A 141 22.92 -43.34 15.58
CA GLU A 141 23.39 -42.51 14.49
C GLU A 141 22.26 -42.31 13.49
N ILE A 142 21.88 -41.04 13.28
CA ILE A 142 20.80 -40.68 12.36
C ILE A 142 21.38 -40.81 10.96
N VAL A 143 21.10 -41.94 10.32
CA VAL A 143 21.54 -42.21 8.95
C VAL A 143 20.51 -41.63 7.98
N GLY A 144 20.95 -40.78 7.05
CA GLY A 144 20.09 -40.15 6.05
C GLY A 144 19.33 -41.16 5.17
N THR A 145 18.16 -40.75 4.68
CA THR A 145 17.24 -41.61 3.91
C THR A 145 17.91 -42.27 2.70
N ASP A 146 18.78 -41.53 2.00
CA ASP A 146 19.50 -42.03 0.82
C ASP A 146 20.45 -43.19 1.16
N GLU A 147 21.12 -43.11 2.30
CA GLU A 147 22.05 -44.13 2.76
C GLU A 147 21.29 -45.41 3.21
N VAL A 148 20.09 -45.26 3.77
CA VAL A 148 19.21 -46.41 4.08
C VAL A 148 18.74 -47.09 2.80
N LEU A 149 18.33 -46.32 1.79
CA LEU A 149 17.90 -46.86 0.50
C LEU A 149 19.04 -47.59 -0.23
N ARG A 150 20.25 -47.02 -0.18
CA ARG A 150 21.46 -47.65 -0.74
C ARG A 150 21.76 -48.99 -0.07
N ARG A 151 21.78 -49.04 1.27
CA ARG A 151 22.02 -50.29 2.02
C ARG A 151 20.96 -51.35 1.74
N LYS A 152 19.71 -50.95 1.56
CA LYS A 152 18.60 -51.88 1.26
C LYS A 152 18.75 -52.49 -0.14
N LYS A 153 19.17 -51.70 -1.13
CA LYS A 153 19.48 -52.19 -2.48
C LYS A 153 20.66 -53.17 -2.48
N GLU A 154 21.73 -52.83 -1.77
CA GLU A 154 22.92 -53.69 -1.64
C GLU A 154 22.61 -55.01 -0.90
N ALA A 155 21.78 -54.95 0.15
CA ALA A 155 21.36 -56.15 0.89
C ALA A 155 20.42 -57.05 0.05
N ALA A 156 19.59 -56.47 -0.81
CA ALA A 156 18.77 -57.24 -1.74
C ALA A 156 19.62 -57.96 -2.79
N ALA A 157 20.62 -57.28 -3.35
CA ALA A 157 21.57 -57.87 -4.31
C ALA A 157 22.39 -59.02 -3.70
N ARG A 158 22.82 -58.90 -2.43
CA ARG A 158 23.54 -59.97 -1.74
C ARG A 158 22.66 -61.18 -1.38
N LYS A 159 21.35 -60.99 -1.22
CA LYS A 159 20.41 -62.09 -0.97
C LYS A 159 20.09 -62.88 -2.24
N THR A 160 20.15 -62.24 -3.39
CA THR A 160 20.00 -62.93 -4.68
C THR A 160 21.23 -63.76 -5.04
N GLU A 161 22.43 -63.34 -4.63
CA GLU A 161 23.68 -64.10 -4.86
C GLU A 161 23.87 -65.32 -3.94
N ASN A 162 23.27 -65.34 -2.74
CA ASN A 162 23.37 -66.47 -1.80
C ASN A 162 22.27 -67.54 -1.98
N ASN A 163 21.38 -67.38 -2.96
CA ASN A 163 20.27 -68.29 -3.25
C ASN A 163 20.40 -69.00 -4.62
N GLU A 164 21.59 -68.91 -5.24
CA GLU A 164 22.07 -69.80 -6.32
C GLU A 164 23.15 -70.75 -5.77
#